data_AF-A0A537P2U1-F1
#
_entry.id   AF-A0A537P2U1-F1
#
_cell.length_a   1.000
_cell.length_b   1.000
_cell.length_c   1.000
_cell.angle_alpha   90.00
_cell.angle_beta   90.00
_cell.angle_gamma   90.00
#
_symmetry.space_group_name_H-M   'P 1'
#
loop_
_entity.id
_entity.type
_entity.pdbx_description
1 polymer ?
#
loop_
_entity_poly.entity_id
_entity_poly.type
_entity_poly.pdbx_seq_one_letter_code
_entity_poly.pdbx_strand_id
1 'polypeptide(L)'
;MTFLRGVSTASSLNGIEPGMSSFDVSSLLARRAAQSDEGAIVRMSQHARDLRAKGQDIASLTIGEPDFDTPLHIQAAATESMCKGLTHY
;
A
#
# COMPACT_ATOMS: atom_id res chain seq x y z
N MET A 1 -55.69 19.17 15.88
CA MET A 1 -55.47 20.41 16.65
C MET A 1 -54.08 20.92 16.30
N THR A 2 -54.03 21.86 15.37
CA THR A 2 -52.83 22.45 14.77
C THR A 2 -52.32 23.56 15.66
N PHE A 3 -51.01 23.63 15.93
CA PHE A 3 -50.39 24.85 16.46
C PHE A 3 -49.07 25.13 15.72
N LEU A 4 -49.16 26.06 14.78
CA LEU A 4 -48.07 26.84 14.23
C LEU A 4 -47.66 27.90 15.26
N ARG A 5 -46.36 28.06 15.53
CA ARG A 5 -45.68 29.37 15.63
C ARG A 5 -44.19 29.18 15.35
N GLY A 6 -43.73 29.77 14.26
CA GLY A 6 -42.30 29.97 14.03
C GLY A 6 -41.77 31.10 14.91
N VAL A 7 -40.50 30.97 15.30
CA VAL A 7 -39.61 32.10 15.56
C VAL A 7 -38.28 31.77 14.89
N SER A 8 -37.98 32.55 13.85
CA SER A 8 -36.66 32.72 13.28
C SER A 8 -35.86 33.64 14.21
N THR A 9 -34.65 33.23 14.63
CA THR A 9 -33.45 34.08 14.78
C THR A 9 -32.25 33.27 15.33
N ALA A 10 -31.05 33.64 14.84
CA ALA A 10 -29.70 33.20 15.25
C ALA A 10 -29.31 31.76 14.83
N SER A 11 -28.64 31.54 13.69
CA SER A 11 -27.23 31.86 13.44
C SER A 11 -26.34 31.70 14.67
N SER A 12 -25.30 30.87 14.50
CA SER A 12 -24.13 30.75 15.36
C SER A 12 -24.23 29.72 16.49
N LEU A 13 -24.16 28.44 16.15
CA LEU A 13 -23.42 27.44 16.94
C LEU A 13 -22.60 26.55 16.00
N ASN A 14 -21.66 27.18 15.28
CA ASN A 14 -20.43 26.50 14.88
C ASN A 14 -19.64 26.26 16.18
N GLY A 15 -19.76 25.06 16.72
CA GLY A 15 -18.95 24.51 17.79
C GLY A 15 -19.19 23.02 17.74
N ILE A 16 -18.20 22.19 17.40
CA ILE A 16 -17.26 21.64 18.37
C ILE A 16 -15.96 21.26 17.62
N GLU A 17 -14.86 21.90 18.04
CA GLU A 17 -13.46 21.44 18.04
C GLU A 17 -12.74 21.11 16.69
N PRO A 18 -11.94 22.04 16.12
CA PRO A 18 -10.92 21.71 15.14
C PRO A 18 -9.66 21.25 15.89
N GLY A 19 -9.66 20.02 16.39
CA GLY A 19 -8.67 19.62 17.39
C GLY A 19 -8.27 18.15 17.41
N MET A 20 -8.54 17.38 16.36
CA MET A 20 -7.85 16.10 16.17
C MET A 20 -6.73 16.35 15.18
N SER A 21 -5.52 16.58 15.70
CA SER A 21 -4.31 16.52 14.89
C SER A 21 -4.35 15.20 14.14
N SER A 22 -4.39 15.28 12.81
CA SER A 22 -4.25 14.12 11.95
C SER A 22 -2.99 13.38 12.41
N PHE A 23 -3.14 12.13 12.81
CA PHE A 23 -2.02 11.30 13.21
C PHE A 23 -1.09 11.14 11.99
N ASP A 24 0.00 11.90 11.96
CA ASP A 24 0.98 11.80 10.90
C ASP A 24 1.93 10.65 11.22
N VAL A 25 1.67 9.50 10.62
CA VAL A 25 2.50 8.29 10.72
C VAL A 25 3.94 8.59 10.30
N SER A 26 4.15 9.54 9.38
CA SER A 26 5.47 9.92 8.87
C SER A 26 6.34 10.54 9.96
N SER A 27 5.72 11.23 10.93
CA SER A 27 6.42 11.85 12.07
C SER A 27 7.04 10.82 13.04
N LEU A 28 6.55 9.57 13.01
CA LEU A 28 7.06 8.47 13.84
C LEU A 28 8.22 7.71 13.18
N LEU A 29 8.50 7.98 11.90
CA LEU A 29 9.58 7.33 11.18
C LEU A 29 10.94 7.87 11.63
N ALA A 30 11.94 7.00 11.68
CA ALA A 30 13.32 7.42 11.84
C ALA A 30 13.73 8.33 10.67
N ARG A 31 14.50 9.38 10.95
CA ARG A 31 14.92 10.41 9.98
C ARG A 31 15.48 9.85 8.67
N ARG A 32 16.23 8.75 8.74
CA ARG A 32 16.81 8.07 7.56
C ARG A 32 15.75 7.44 6.65
N ALA A 33 14.72 6.83 7.23
CA ALA A 33 13.62 6.25 6.47
C ALA A 33 12.78 7.35 5.80
N ALA A 34 12.51 8.45 6.52
CA ALA A 34 11.77 9.59 5.99
C ALA A 34 12.49 10.32 4.83
N GLN A 35 13.82 10.20 4.74
CA GLN A 35 14.64 10.81 3.68
C GLN A 35 14.88 9.88 2.47
N SER A 36 14.42 8.64 2.52
CA SER A 36 14.62 7.68 1.43
C SER A 36 13.56 7.89 0.36
N ASP A 37 13.98 8.17 -0.88
CA ASP A 37 13.07 8.23 -2.02
C ASP A 37 12.65 6.82 -2.47
N GLU A 38 11.49 6.71 -3.10
CA GLU A 38 11.04 5.47 -3.69
C GLU A 38 11.94 5.12 -4.88
N GLY A 39 12.52 3.92 -4.83
CA GLY A 39 13.42 3.44 -5.88
C GLY A 39 12.77 3.50 -7.26
N ALA A 40 13.48 4.04 -8.24
CA ALA A 40 12.97 4.21 -9.61
C ALA A 40 12.48 2.89 -10.24
N ILE A 41 13.11 1.77 -9.92
CA ILE A 41 12.72 0.43 -10.38
C ILE A 41 11.35 0.03 -9.80
N VAL A 42 11.10 0.31 -8.51
CA VAL A 42 9.82 -0.03 -7.86
C VAL A 42 8.69 0.79 -8.48
N ARG A 43 8.90 2.10 -8.65
CA ARG A 43 7.94 2.99 -9.32
C ARG A 43 7.62 2.53 -10.73
N MET A 44 8.63 2.23 -11.52
CA MET A 44 8.44 1.80 -12.91
C MET A 44 7.74 0.44 -13.01
N SER A 45 8.10 -0.50 -12.13
CA SER A 45 7.45 -1.83 -12.07
C SER A 45 6.00 -1.75 -11.59
N GLN A 46 5.66 -0.82 -10.69
CA GLN A 46 4.27 -0.55 -10.32
C GLN A 46 3.50 0.05 -11.50
N HIS A 47 4.07 1.05 -12.17
CA HIS A 47 3.43 1.68 -13.32
C HIS A 47 3.16 0.69 -14.47
N ALA A 48 4.14 -0.17 -14.78
CA ALA A 48 3.99 -1.23 -15.78
C ALA A 48 2.87 -2.23 -15.41
N ARG A 49 2.72 -2.58 -14.12
CA ARG A 49 1.60 -3.42 -13.66
C ARG A 49 0.24 -2.72 -13.82
N ASP A 50 0.15 -1.44 -13.50
CA ASP A 50 -1.08 -0.67 -13.63
C ASP A 50 -1.52 -0.52 -15.10
N LEU A 51 -0.57 -0.35 -16.02
CA LEU A 51 -0.86 -0.28 -17.46
C LEU A 51 -1.30 -1.64 -18.03
N ARG A 52 -0.67 -2.74 -17.60
CA ARG A 52 -1.13 -4.10 -17.95
C ARG A 52 -2.54 -4.39 -17.44
N ALA A 53 -2.87 -3.94 -16.23
CA ALA A 53 -4.21 -4.09 -15.67
C ALA A 53 -5.29 -3.33 -16.48
N LYS A 54 -4.89 -2.26 -17.19
CA LYS A 54 -5.76 -1.51 -18.13
C LYS A 54 -5.85 -2.16 -19.52
N GLY A 55 -5.26 -3.35 -19.70
CA GLY A 55 -5.27 -4.09 -20.97
C GLY A 55 -4.23 -3.61 -21.98
N GLN A 56 -3.24 -2.82 -21.57
CA GLN A 56 -2.15 -2.43 -22.46
C GLN A 56 -1.07 -3.51 -22.51
N ASP A 57 -0.56 -3.79 -23.70
CA ASP A 57 0.57 -4.69 -23.90
C ASP A 57 1.88 -3.96 -23.54
N ILE A 58 2.52 -4.37 -22.45
CA ILE A 58 3.71 -3.72 -21.89
C ILE A 58 4.79 -4.78 -21.72
N ALA A 59 5.92 -4.62 -22.42
CA ALA A 59 7.16 -5.33 -22.15
C ALA A 59 7.92 -4.63 -21.02
N SER A 60 8.12 -5.31 -19.88
CA SER A 60 8.87 -4.77 -18.75
C SER A 60 10.32 -5.20 -18.87
N LEU A 61 11.19 -4.26 -19.24
CA LEU A 61 12.65 -4.43 -19.29
C LEU A 61 13.33 -3.93 -18.01
N THR A 62 12.55 -3.76 -16.93
CA THR A 62 12.95 -3.06 -15.70
C THR A 62 13.36 -4.02 -14.59
N ILE A 63 12.95 -5.28 -14.70
CA ILE A 63 13.26 -6.36 -13.76
C ILE A 63 14.32 -7.26 -14.41
N GLY A 64 15.41 -7.49 -13.69
CA GLY A 64 16.51 -8.38 -14.08
C GLY A 64 16.32 -9.81 -13.56
N GLU A 65 15.09 -10.23 -13.28
CA GLU A 65 14.84 -11.64 -12.94
C GLU A 65 15.08 -12.49 -14.18
N PRO A 66 15.85 -13.58 -14.07
CA PRO A 66 16.08 -14.48 -15.17
C PRO A 66 14.76 -15.14 -15.60
N ASP A 67 14.52 -15.24 -16.90
CA ASP A 67 13.35 -15.90 -17.50
C ASP A 67 13.42 -17.45 -17.43
N PHE A 68 14.15 -17.97 -16.44
CA PHE A 68 14.33 -19.41 -16.26
C PHE A 68 13.55 -19.87 -15.04
N ASP A 69 12.78 -20.94 -15.21
CA ASP A 69 12.19 -21.63 -14.08
C ASP A 69 13.27 -22.12 -13.12
N THR A 70 12.93 -22.14 -11.84
CA THR A 70 13.80 -22.73 -10.81
C THR A 70 14.05 -24.21 -11.17
N PRO A 71 15.32 -24.68 -11.26
CA PRO A 71 15.61 -26.07 -11.61
C PRO A 71 14.90 -27.11 -10.72
N LEU A 72 14.50 -28.24 -11.32
CA LEU A 72 13.71 -29.27 -10.62
C LEU A 72 14.35 -29.81 -9.34
N HIS A 73 15.68 -29.94 -9.31
CA HIS A 73 16.38 -30.44 -8.13
C HIS A 73 16.27 -29.47 -6.93
N ILE A 74 16.20 -28.17 -7.19
CA ILE A 74 16.00 -27.14 -6.15
C ILE A 74 14.57 -27.19 -5.64
N GLN A 75 13.60 -27.29 -6.55
CA GLN A 75 12.19 -27.43 -6.18
C GLN A 75 11.96 -28.69 -5.33
N ALA A 76 12.50 -29.83 -5.75
CA ALA A 76 12.38 -31.09 -5.03
C ALA A 76 12.99 -31.04 -3.63
N ALA A 77 14.19 -30.46 -3.47
CA ALA A 77 14.84 -30.30 -2.18
C ALA A 77 14.05 -29.36 -1.23
N ALA A 78 13.46 -28.28 -1.78
CA ALA A 78 12.60 -27.40 -1.01
C ALA A 78 11.32 -28.12 -0.54
N THR A 79 10.68 -28.88 -1.44
CA THR A 79 9.50 -29.69 -1.09
C THR A 79 9.81 -30.73 -0.02
N GLU A 80 10.91 -31.46 -0.17
CA GLU A 80 11.34 -32.46 0.82
C GLU A 80 11.61 -31.83 2.19
N SER A 81 12.26 -30.67 2.22
CA SER A 81 12.53 -29.93 3.46
C SER A 81 11.24 -29.50 4.16
N MET A 82 10.24 -29.04 3.40
CA MET A 82 8.90 -28.73 3.92
C MET A 82 8.22 -29.98 4.48
N CYS A 83 8.25 -31.11 3.77
CA CYS A 83 7.69 -32.38 4.24
C CYS A 83 8.37 -32.91 5.51
N LYS A 84 9.67 -32.67 5.67
CA LYS A 84 10.46 -33.05 6.86
C LYS A 84 10.28 -32.10 8.04
N GLY A 85 9.51 -31.01 7.90
CA GLY A 85 9.29 -30.05 8.97
C GLY A 85 10.52 -29.20 9.32
N LEU A 86 11.42 -28.97 8.36
CA LEU A 86 12.60 -28.11 8.52
C LEU A 86 12.21 -26.62 8.50
N THR A 87 11.36 -26.20 9.43
CA THR A 87 10.77 -24.85 9.51
C THR A 87 11.21 -24.07 10.75
N HIS A 88 12.13 -24.63 11.52
CA HIS A 88 12.62 -24.07 12.78
C HIS A 88 14.12 -23.84 12.69
N TYR A 89 14.59 -22.83 13.45
CA TYR A 89 16.00 -22.47 13.56
C TYR A 89 16.81 -23.49 14.36
#